data_AF-A0A8C1NJS8-F1
#
_entry.id   AF-A0A8C1NJS8-F1
#
_cell.length_a   1.000
_cell.length_b   1.000
_cell.length_c   1.000
_cell.angle_alpha   90.00
_cell.angle_beta   90.00
_cell.angle_gamma   90.00
#
_symmetry.space_group_name_H-M   'P 1'
#
loop_
_entity.id
_entity.type
_entity.pdbx_description
1 polymer ?
#
loop_
_entity_poly.entity_id
_entity_poly.type
_entity_poly.pdbx_seq_one_letter_code
_entity_poly.pdbx_strand_id
1 'polypeptide(L)'
;MPCALVSLTISTVNLNFFNLTHCQSYEFVPLEWLKKWLDDSTAIKEIDNSQFFCSHGKLHPDNIAEVKRISSKAADLLFGRYGGISRLGQSSLCRDCVTQRCRVIRLKNQLNEDYREVMNLVKAPLKSDESGFWIGKASLRSWRQLALDQLEEDEEETKHNSTDGDNEERDGEEMKNFNEDILCYHGGLSIIENDRRVVSAEVWNKLRMYFPKAPEFPQNHESCQQCMRLEREGKENEALNRMMANEQKSSLLNLFQEKNRPTLQKWPQDTDVLYIVPHYFVDEWRKFIRRPAKGNPVSSVGNSILLCPHGGFMFTYDSMLQGDAQHIALLWPAEWEVISRMFLVDQVISICRIHDKTQDNGIVQYQTHPDLCRECREGFIFQQQRDMREYAQATVYVRKVIDKKRMIKESAPEFSVSGSDVEDEREEPKIDGENDPDFSQIMHAFSVAPFDQNLSIDGRCLTDDSATLGSLGVIPESIICLKADEPIADYAAMDDVYQGKCCLRLLKFSKRSVPFSIIYFCTFFFLSFF
;
A
#
# COMPACT_ATOMS: atom_id res chain seq x y z
N MET A 1 -36.93 25.10 47.16
CA MET A 1 -37.88 25.02 46.03
C MET A 1 -38.48 23.62 46.00
N PRO A 2 -39.79 23.47 45.87
CA PRO A 2 -40.45 22.17 45.90
C PRO A 2 -40.28 21.50 44.52
N CYS A 3 -39.59 20.37 44.46
CA CYS A 3 -39.55 19.55 43.25
C CYS A 3 -40.90 18.83 43.11
N ALA A 4 -41.65 19.23 42.09
CA ALA A 4 -42.87 18.59 41.62
C ALA A 4 -42.61 17.10 41.33
N LEU A 5 -43.37 16.23 41.99
CA LEU A 5 -43.43 14.80 41.68
C LEU A 5 -44.56 14.59 40.67
N VAL A 6 -44.18 14.13 39.48
CA VAL A 6 -45.08 13.57 38.47
C VAL A 6 -45.68 12.29 39.07
N SER A 7 -46.96 12.32 39.39
CA SER A 7 -47.76 11.13 39.69
C SER A 7 -47.94 10.32 38.42
N LEU A 8 -47.37 9.12 38.37
CA LEU A 8 -47.78 8.06 37.46
C LEU A 8 -48.51 6.99 38.27
N THR A 9 -49.82 6.96 38.08
CA THR A 9 -50.76 5.98 38.62
C THR A 9 -50.58 4.64 37.90
N ILE A 10 -50.33 3.56 38.66
CA ILE A 10 -50.58 2.19 38.20
C ILE A 10 -51.68 1.62 39.08
N SER A 11 -52.77 1.23 38.42
CA SER A 11 -54.02 0.75 38.99
C SER A 11 -53.91 -0.67 39.55
N THR A 12 -54.51 -0.85 40.72
CA THR A 12 -55.20 -2.07 41.20
C THR A 12 -54.38 -3.36 41.40
N VAL A 13 -53.59 -3.42 42.48
CA VAL A 13 -53.54 -4.57 43.40
C VAL A 13 -53.38 -4.02 44.83
N ASN A 14 -54.17 -4.56 45.74
CA ASN A 14 -54.31 -4.13 47.14
C ASN A 14 -53.00 -4.38 47.92
N LEU A 15 -52.05 -3.43 47.88
CA LEU A 15 -50.82 -3.44 48.68
C LEU A 15 -50.61 -2.08 49.34
N ASN A 16 -51.10 -1.93 50.56
CA ASN A 16 -50.79 -0.81 51.47
C ASN A 16 -49.29 -0.74 51.89
N PHE A 17 -48.39 -1.45 51.20
CA PHE A 17 -46.96 -1.56 51.52
C PHE A 17 -46.10 -0.44 50.91
N PHE A 18 -46.57 0.25 49.87
CA PHE A 18 -45.77 1.22 49.09
C PHE A 18 -46.22 2.68 49.21
N ASN A 19 -47.33 2.97 49.91
CA ASN A 19 -47.79 4.33 50.13
C ASN A 19 -47.08 4.97 51.34
N LEU A 20 -45.93 5.60 51.07
CA LEU A 20 -45.22 6.42 52.06
C LEU A 20 -45.84 7.82 52.12
N THR A 21 -46.37 8.22 53.28
CA THR A 21 -46.66 9.63 53.58
C THR A 21 -45.37 10.38 53.94
N HIS A 22 -45.38 11.71 53.80
CA HIS A 22 -44.18 12.58 53.81
C HIS A 22 -43.30 12.53 55.09
N CYS A 23 -43.68 11.76 56.12
CA CYS A 23 -43.03 11.71 57.44
C CYS A 23 -42.67 10.29 57.94
N GLN A 24 -42.70 9.25 57.08
CA GLN A 24 -42.39 7.88 57.49
C GLN A 24 -40.94 7.48 57.16
N SER A 25 -40.31 6.70 58.05
CA SER A 25 -38.99 6.12 57.81
C SER A 25 -39.04 5.13 56.64
N TYR A 26 -38.07 5.22 55.73
CA TYR A 26 -38.03 4.41 54.52
C TYR A 26 -36.61 3.94 54.21
N GLU A 27 -36.54 2.87 53.43
CA GLU A 27 -35.30 2.28 52.94
C GLU A 27 -35.41 1.95 51.45
N PHE A 28 -34.26 1.80 50.80
CA PHE A 28 -34.14 1.43 49.40
C PHE A 28 -33.85 -0.06 49.25
N VAL A 29 -34.52 -0.67 48.28
CA VAL A 29 -34.33 -2.08 47.86
C VAL A 29 -34.18 -2.13 46.34
N PRO A 30 -33.37 -3.05 45.77
CA PRO A 30 -33.16 -3.12 44.34
C PRO A 30 -34.49 -3.36 43.60
N LEU A 31 -34.75 -2.57 42.55
CA LEU A 31 -35.99 -2.68 41.76
C LEU A 31 -36.10 -4.06 41.09
N GLU A 32 -35.00 -4.56 40.53
CA GLU A 32 -34.94 -5.88 39.90
C GLU A 32 -35.17 -7.02 40.90
N TRP A 33 -34.69 -6.87 42.14
CA TRP A 33 -34.96 -7.84 43.20
C TRP A 33 -36.45 -7.89 43.53
N LEU A 34 -37.09 -6.72 43.67
CA LEU A 34 -38.53 -6.64 43.95
C LEU A 34 -39.39 -7.23 42.83
N LYS A 35 -39.03 -7.00 41.56
CA LYS A 35 -39.73 -7.61 40.42
C LYS A 35 -39.67 -9.14 40.48
N LYS A 36 -38.46 -9.70 40.63
CA LYS A 36 -38.25 -11.15 40.75
C LYS A 36 -38.98 -11.76 41.95
N TRP A 37 -39.06 -11.01 43.05
CA TRP A 37 -39.79 -11.41 44.24
C TRP A 37 -41.31 -11.43 44.03
N LEU A 38 -41.86 -10.47 43.27
CA LEU A 38 -43.29 -10.43 42.94
C LEU A 38 -43.69 -11.49 41.89
N ASP A 39 -42.76 -11.90 41.03
CA ASP A 39 -42.98 -12.91 39.98
C ASP A 39 -42.88 -14.36 40.50
N ASP A 40 -42.91 -14.57 41.82
CA ASP A 40 -42.98 -15.86 42.53
C ASP A 40 -41.91 -16.89 42.11
N SER A 41 -40.72 -16.40 41.71
CA SER A 41 -39.58 -17.23 41.35
C SER A 41 -38.98 -17.90 42.59
N THR A 42 -38.93 -19.23 42.63
CA THR A 42 -38.50 -20.03 43.81
C THR A 42 -37.01 -19.91 44.19
N ALA A 43 -36.21 -19.13 43.44
CA ALA A 43 -34.78 -18.91 43.66
C ALA A 43 -34.45 -17.43 43.88
N ILE A 44 -34.90 -16.86 45.01
CA ILE A 44 -34.62 -15.47 45.35
C ILE A 44 -33.33 -15.42 46.18
N LYS A 45 -32.29 -14.77 45.64
CA LYS A 45 -31.04 -14.47 46.35
C LYS A 45 -31.27 -13.41 47.43
N GLU A 46 -30.33 -13.29 48.36
CA GLU A 46 -30.33 -12.24 49.38
C GLU A 46 -30.46 -10.82 48.78
N ILE A 47 -31.01 -9.88 49.54
CA ILE A 47 -31.13 -8.48 49.09
C ILE A 47 -29.73 -7.85 49.12
N ASP A 48 -29.16 -7.56 47.96
CA ASP A 48 -27.84 -6.92 47.85
C ASP A 48 -27.95 -5.53 47.22
N ASN A 49 -27.59 -4.52 48.02
CA ASN A 49 -27.54 -3.12 47.61
C ASN A 49 -26.15 -2.64 47.21
N SER A 50 -25.11 -3.47 47.35
CA SER A 50 -23.71 -3.08 47.17
C SER A 50 -23.41 -2.55 45.77
N GLN A 51 -24.07 -3.12 44.76
CA GLN A 51 -23.97 -2.69 43.35
C GLN A 51 -24.36 -1.22 43.12
N PHE A 52 -25.11 -0.59 44.03
CA PHE A 52 -25.53 0.80 43.88
C PHE A 52 -24.62 1.79 44.59
N PHE A 53 -23.56 1.31 45.24
CA PHE A 53 -22.65 2.17 45.99
C PHE A 53 -21.68 2.87 45.07
N CYS A 54 -21.42 4.13 45.38
CA CYS A 54 -20.24 4.82 44.89
C CYS A 54 -19.00 4.36 45.66
N SER A 55 -17.82 4.78 45.21
CA SER A 55 -16.54 4.57 45.92
C SER A 55 -16.55 5.10 47.36
N HIS A 56 -17.44 6.05 47.69
CA HIS A 56 -17.65 6.53 49.06
C HIS A 56 -18.51 5.59 49.95
N GLY A 57 -18.92 4.42 49.45
CA GLY A 57 -19.71 3.43 50.18
C GLY A 57 -21.17 3.85 50.44
N LYS A 58 -21.70 4.77 49.64
CA LYS A 58 -23.06 5.32 49.75
C LYS A 58 -23.82 5.17 48.44
N LEU A 59 -25.15 5.23 48.47
CA LEU A 59 -25.99 5.15 47.27
C LEU A 59 -25.63 6.27 46.28
N HIS A 60 -25.23 5.90 45.06
CA HIS A 60 -24.92 6.85 43.99
C HIS A 60 -26.21 7.46 43.40
N PRO A 61 -26.26 8.77 43.10
CA PRO A 61 -27.46 9.44 42.58
C PRO A 61 -27.95 8.92 41.24
N ASP A 62 -27.07 8.47 40.34
CA ASP A 62 -27.50 7.94 39.04
C ASP A 62 -28.21 6.59 39.16
N ASN A 63 -27.98 5.86 40.26
CA ASN A 63 -28.61 4.55 40.53
C ASN A 63 -29.97 4.69 41.23
N ILE A 64 -30.45 5.92 41.49
CA ILE A 64 -31.70 6.14 42.23
C ILE A 64 -32.93 5.60 41.50
N ALA A 65 -32.86 5.50 40.16
CA ALA A 65 -33.92 4.94 39.33
C ALA A 65 -34.00 3.40 39.43
N GLU A 66 -32.92 2.75 39.85
CA GLU A 66 -32.79 1.28 39.92
C GLU A 66 -33.13 0.72 41.31
N VAL A 67 -33.44 1.59 42.26
CA VAL A 67 -33.86 1.23 43.62
C VAL A 67 -35.27 1.75 43.90
N LYS A 68 -36.02 1.01 44.72
CA LYS A 68 -37.36 1.39 45.15
C LYS A 68 -37.37 1.72 46.63
N ARG A 69 -38.04 2.81 46.98
CA ARG A 69 -38.34 3.18 48.37
C ARG A 69 -39.47 2.30 48.92
N ILE A 70 -39.22 1.68 50.06
CA ILE A 70 -40.19 0.91 50.84
C ILE A 70 -40.20 1.41 52.29
N SER A 71 -41.29 1.20 53.02
CA SER A 71 -41.33 1.55 54.45
C SER A 71 -40.32 0.74 55.26
N SER A 72 -39.77 1.31 56.34
CA SER A 72 -38.82 0.57 57.20
C SER A 72 -39.41 -0.72 57.74
N LYS A 73 -40.71 -0.74 58.07
CA LYS A 73 -41.41 -1.96 58.51
C LYS A 73 -41.43 -3.03 57.42
N ALA A 74 -41.62 -2.64 56.16
CA ALA A 74 -41.54 -3.55 55.03
C ALA A 74 -40.11 -4.04 54.81
N ALA A 75 -39.12 -3.15 54.95
CA ALA A 75 -37.71 -3.49 54.87
C ALA A 75 -37.33 -4.52 55.94
N ASP A 76 -37.71 -4.32 57.20
CA ASP A 76 -37.45 -5.26 58.29
C ASP A 76 -38.01 -6.67 58.00
N LEU A 77 -39.22 -6.74 57.43
CA LEU A 77 -39.83 -8.01 57.04
C LEU A 77 -39.09 -8.69 55.88
N LEU A 78 -38.68 -7.92 54.87
CA LEU A 78 -37.98 -8.45 53.70
C LEU A 78 -36.56 -8.88 54.04
N PHE A 79 -35.77 -8.02 54.69
CA PHE A 79 -34.41 -8.35 55.13
C PHE A 79 -34.39 -9.45 56.20
N GLY A 80 -35.37 -9.48 57.10
CA GLY A 80 -35.47 -10.54 58.11
C GLY A 80 -35.83 -11.92 57.53
N ARG A 81 -36.58 -11.97 56.43
CA ARG A 81 -37.01 -13.23 55.79
C ARG A 81 -36.04 -13.75 54.73
N TYR A 82 -35.46 -12.85 53.93
CA TYR A 82 -34.64 -13.21 52.77
C TYR A 82 -33.15 -12.91 52.96
N GLY A 83 -32.76 -12.33 54.10
CA GLY A 83 -31.40 -11.86 54.31
C GLY A 83 -31.08 -10.64 53.46
N GLY A 84 -29.81 -10.21 53.51
CA GLY A 84 -29.31 -9.11 52.71
C GLY A 84 -28.22 -8.30 53.40
N ILE A 85 -27.37 -7.71 52.58
CA ILE A 85 -26.25 -6.88 53.03
C ILE A 85 -26.50 -5.41 52.69
N SER A 86 -26.04 -4.55 53.59
CA SER A 86 -25.95 -3.10 53.38
C SER A 86 -27.28 -2.38 53.18
N ARG A 87 -28.03 -2.20 54.28
CA ARG A 87 -29.32 -1.48 54.29
C ARG A 87 -29.13 0.00 53.92
N LEU A 88 -29.95 0.47 52.98
CA LEU A 88 -29.91 1.85 52.49
C LEU A 88 -31.08 2.65 53.05
N GLY A 89 -30.80 3.46 54.07
CA GLY A 89 -31.77 4.35 54.70
C GLY A 89 -31.89 5.72 54.02
N GLN A 90 -32.62 6.61 54.68
CA GLN A 90 -32.92 7.96 54.18
C GLN A 90 -31.69 8.84 53.96
N SER A 91 -30.62 8.62 54.72
CA SER A 91 -29.35 9.37 54.66
C SER A 91 -28.29 8.67 53.80
N SER A 92 -28.65 7.59 53.11
CA SER A 92 -27.71 6.78 52.34
C SER A 92 -27.35 7.37 50.98
N LEU A 93 -28.07 8.38 50.48
CA LEU A 93 -27.71 9.07 49.23
C LEU A 93 -26.39 9.84 49.42
N CYS A 94 -25.43 9.62 48.52
CA CYS A 94 -24.11 10.23 48.62
C CYS A 94 -24.17 11.75 48.33
N ARG A 95 -23.89 12.58 49.35
CA ARG A 95 -23.86 14.04 49.22
C ARG A 95 -22.79 14.52 48.23
N ASP A 96 -21.63 13.86 48.22
CA ASP A 96 -20.50 14.27 47.39
C ASP A 96 -20.81 13.99 45.92
N CYS A 97 -21.33 12.80 45.60
CA CYS A 97 -21.78 12.47 44.25
C CYS A 97 -22.96 13.35 43.78
N VAL A 98 -23.91 13.69 44.66
CA VAL A 98 -25.00 14.62 44.32
C VAL A 98 -24.45 16.02 44.02
N THR A 99 -23.50 16.48 44.82
CA THR A 99 -22.85 17.79 44.64
C THR A 99 -22.09 17.85 43.32
N GLN A 100 -21.35 16.79 42.99
CA GLN A 100 -20.67 16.64 41.71
C GLN A 100 -21.65 16.62 40.54
N ARG A 101 -22.74 15.83 40.63
CA ARG A 101 -23.78 15.77 39.60
C ARG A 101 -24.42 17.14 39.36
N CYS A 102 -24.73 17.89 40.43
CA CYS A 102 -25.25 19.24 40.32
C CYS A 102 -24.23 20.22 39.69
N ARG A 103 -22.95 20.08 40.00
CA ARG A 103 -21.87 20.88 39.37
C ARG A 103 -21.84 20.64 37.87
N VAL A 104 -21.85 19.38 37.44
CA VAL A 104 -21.82 18.97 36.02
C VAL A 104 -23.06 19.48 35.28
N ILE A 105 -24.26 19.33 35.85
CA ILE A 105 -25.51 19.84 35.26
C ILE A 105 -25.44 21.36 35.05
N ARG A 106 -24.97 22.11 36.06
CA ARG A 106 -24.83 23.58 35.96
C ARG A 106 -23.84 23.97 34.86
N LEU A 107 -22.71 23.27 34.79
CA LEU A 107 -21.69 23.56 33.78
C LEU A 107 -22.16 23.21 32.37
N LYS A 108 -22.85 22.07 32.17
CA LYS A 108 -23.47 21.73 30.87
C LYS A 108 -24.52 22.76 30.44
N ASN A 109 -25.30 23.32 31.38
CA ASN A 109 -26.24 24.40 31.08
C ASN A 109 -25.54 25.70 30.69
N GLN A 110 -24.52 26.11 31.45
CA GLN A 110 -23.69 27.27 31.14
C GLN A 110 -23.06 27.16 29.75
N LEU A 111 -22.51 25.98 29.42
CA LEU A 111 -21.92 25.68 28.12
C LEU A 111 -22.92 25.86 26.96
N ASN A 112 -24.19 25.47 27.15
CA ASN A 112 -25.24 25.63 26.14
C ASN A 112 -25.68 27.09 25.93
N GLU A 113 -25.59 27.91 26.97
CA GLU A 113 -25.83 29.36 26.89
C GLU A 113 -24.68 30.05 26.16
N ASP A 114 -23.45 29.81 26.61
CA ASP A 114 -22.24 30.35 25.98
C ASP A 114 -22.09 29.90 24.53
N TYR A 115 -22.50 28.68 24.18
CA TYR A 115 -22.52 28.21 22.79
C TYR A 115 -23.37 29.10 21.88
N ARG A 116 -24.58 29.45 22.33
CA ARG A 116 -25.46 30.35 21.56
C ARG A 116 -24.87 31.74 21.44
N GLU A 117 -24.29 32.24 22.51
CA GLU A 117 -23.69 33.57 22.56
C GLU A 117 -22.45 33.67 21.67
N VAL A 118 -21.50 32.75 21.81
CA VAL A 118 -20.29 32.66 20.97
C VAL A 118 -20.67 32.57 19.50
N MET A 119 -21.63 31.73 19.13
CA MET A 119 -22.06 31.60 17.73
C MET A 119 -22.71 32.87 17.17
N ASN A 120 -23.30 33.70 18.02
CA ASN A 120 -23.83 35.01 17.62
C ASN A 120 -22.72 36.05 17.48
N LEU A 121 -21.82 36.13 18.46
CA LEU A 121 -20.69 37.07 18.47
C LEU A 121 -19.71 36.80 17.31
N VAL A 122 -19.46 35.53 17.00
CA VAL A 122 -18.57 35.11 15.90
C VAL A 122 -19.10 35.50 14.52
N LYS A 123 -20.41 35.70 14.37
CA LYS A 123 -21.04 36.18 13.13
C LYS A 123 -20.96 37.70 12.99
N ALA A 124 -20.81 38.42 14.09
CA ALA A 124 -20.68 39.86 14.05
C ALA A 124 -19.29 40.24 13.49
N PRO A 125 -19.20 41.24 12.60
CA PRO A 125 -17.91 41.76 12.16
C PRO A 125 -17.19 42.44 13.32
N LEU A 126 -15.87 42.26 13.38
CA LEU A 126 -15.02 42.99 14.32
C LEU A 126 -15.04 44.48 13.99
N LYS A 127 -15.14 45.33 15.01
CA LYS A 127 -14.96 46.77 14.82
C LYS A 127 -13.47 47.06 14.57
N SER A 128 -13.17 48.13 13.83
CA SER A 128 -11.79 48.47 13.41
C SER A 128 -10.79 48.61 14.56
N ASP A 129 -11.25 48.99 15.75
CA ASP A 129 -10.42 49.33 16.91
C ASP A 129 -10.44 48.22 17.99
N GLU A 130 -11.13 47.11 17.74
CA GLU A 130 -11.23 46.02 18.72
C GLU A 130 -10.05 45.04 18.59
N SER A 131 -9.44 44.70 19.73
CA SER A 131 -8.42 43.66 19.80
C SER A 131 -9.01 42.28 19.47
N GLY A 132 -8.44 41.59 18.49
CA GLY A 132 -8.83 40.25 18.08
C GLY A 132 -7.81 39.17 18.45
N PHE A 133 -8.27 37.91 18.39
CA PHE A 133 -7.44 36.71 18.61
C PHE A 133 -7.65 35.71 17.48
N TRP A 134 -6.57 35.03 17.09
CA TRP A 134 -6.60 33.92 16.16
C TRP A 134 -7.12 32.66 16.85
N ILE A 135 -8.13 32.06 16.22
CA ILE A 135 -8.69 30.77 16.61
C ILE A 135 -8.71 29.82 15.41
N GLY A 136 -8.43 28.55 15.69
CA GLY A 136 -8.61 27.48 14.73
C GLY A 136 -10.07 27.24 14.38
N LYS A 137 -10.35 27.08 13.08
CA LYS A 137 -11.71 26.84 12.57
C LYS A 137 -12.21 25.47 12.98
N ALA A 138 -11.36 24.46 13.18
CA ALA A 138 -11.78 23.16 13.67
C ALA A 138 -12.08 23.26 15.16
N SER A 139 -11.17 23.86 15.94
CA SER A 139 -11.37 24.17 17.36
C SER A 139 -12.67 24.91 17.63
N LEU A 140 -12.96 25.99 16.89
CA LEU A 140 -14.20 26.75 17.07
C LEU A 140 -15.46 25.98 16.66
N ARG A 141 -15.36 24.94 15.84
CA ARG A 141 -16.52 24.10 15.49
C ARG A 141 -16.80 23.05 16.55
N SER A 142 -15.76 22.47 17.15
CA SER A 142 -15.86 21.35 18.10
C SER A 142 -15.68 21.75 19.57
N TRP A 143 -15.43 23.01 19.90
CA TRP A 143 -15.13 23.44 21.28
C TRP A 143 -16.16 23.00 22.32
N ARG A 144 -17.44 22.92 21.97
CA ARG A 144 -18.46 22.42 22.89
C ARG A 144 -18.23 20.95 23.24
N GLN A 145 -17.84 20.13 22.26
CA GLN A 145 -17.53 18.73 22.49
C GLN A 145 -16.24 18.61 23.31
N LEU A 146 -15.19 19.34 22.94
CA LEU A 146 -13.93 19.37 23.69
C LEU A 146 -14.12 19.76 25.17
N ALA A 147 -15.03 20.70 25.46
CA ALA A 147 -15.34 21.09 26.83
C ALA A 147 -16.19 20.04 27.59
N LEU A 148 -16.96 19.20 26.88
CA LEU A 148 -17.69 18.09 27.50
C LEU A 148 -16.75 16.92 27.79
N ASP A 149 -15.85 16.59 26.87
CA ASP A 149 -14.90 15.49 27.01
C ASP A 149 -13.97 15.71 28.21
N GLN A 150 -13.49 16.94 28.42
CA GLN A 150 -12.71 17.31 29.61
C GLN A 150 -13.46 17.10 30.94
N LEU A 151 -14.79 17.22 30.94
CA LEU A 151 -15.60 16.96 32.13
C LEU A 151 -15.81 15.48 32.39
N GLU A 152 -15.79 14.66 31.34
CA GLU A 152 -15.91 13.20 31.43
C GLU A 152 -14.58 12.59 31.88
N GLU A 153 -13.45 13.08 31.38
CA GLU A 153 -12.11 12.72 31.85
C GLU A 153 -11.91 13.05 33.35
N ASP A 154 -12.34 14.25 33.81
CA ASP A 154 -12.32 14.62 35.24
C ASP A 154 -13.19 13.68 36.11
N GLU A 155 -14.30 13.15 35.57
CA GLU A 155 -15.17 12.18 36.25
C GLU A 155 -14.57 10.77 36.31
N GLU A 156 -13.71 10.40 35.37
CA GLU A 156 -13.02 9.11 35.31
C GLU A 156 -11.73 9.10 36.15
N GLU A 157 -10.93 10.16 36.11
CA GLU A 157 -9.74 10.30 36.97
C GLU A 157 -10.11 10.26 38.47
N THR A 158 -11.28 10.79 38.83
CA THR A 158 -11.79 10.73 40.21
C THR A 158 -12.29 9.34 40.63
N LYS A 159 -12.52 8.42 39.69
CA LYS A 159 -12.87 7.01 39.95
C LYS A 159 -11.64 6.09 40.02
N HIS A 160 -10.54 6.42 39.33
CA HIS A 160 -9.36 5.56 39.18
C HIS A 160 -8.25 5.71 40.24
N ASN A 161 -8.51 6.33 41.39
CA ASN A 161 -7.57 6.32 42.52
C ASN A 161 -7.42 4.95 43.22
N SER A 162 -7.76 3.85 42.55
CA SER A 162 -7.36 2.49 42.89
C SER A 162 -7.29 1.65 41.62
N THR A 163 -6.18 0.93 41.47
CA THR A 163 -5.76 0.02 40.39
C THR A 163 -5.19 0.62 39.11
N ASP A 164 -3.89 0.36 38.92
CA ASP A 164 -3.06 0.60 37.74
C ASP A 164 -3.58 -0.10 36.48
N GLY A 165 -3.40 0.57 35.35
CA GLY A 165 -2.97 -0.01 34.08
C GLY A 165 -4.02 -0.78 33.27
N ASP A 166 -4.63 -0.10 32.30
CA ASP A 166 -4.55 -0.56 30.90
C ASP A 166 -4.92 0.60 29.97
N ASN A 167 -3.94 0.98 29.15
CA ASN A 167 -4.05 2.07 28.18
C ASN A 167 -4.52 1.43 26.87
N GLU A 168 -5.83 1.37 26.64
CA GLU A 168 -6.36 0.97 25.34
C GLU A 168 -6.12 2.11 24.33
N GLU A 169 -5.23 1.83 23.37
CA GLU A 169 -4.95 2.67 22.22
C GLU A 169 -6.24 2.93 21.42
N ARG A 170 -6.88 4.08 21.67
CA ARG A 170 -7.84 4.66 20.72
C ARG A 170 -7.07 5.32 19.60
N ASP A 171 -6.94 4.56 18.52
CA ASP A 171 -6.49 5.01 17.20
C ASP A 171 -7.48 6.04 16.62
N GLY A 172 -6.96 7.19 16.24
CA GLY A 172 -7.69 8.37 15.79
C GLY A 172 -6.97 9.62 16.27
N GLU A 173 -6.34 10.36 15.36
CA GLU A 173 -5.77 11.70 15.58
C GLU A 173 -6.87 12.73 15.90
N GLU A 174 -7.68 12.48 16.93
CA GLU A 174 -8.62 13.45 17.47
C GLU A 174 -7.82 14.54 18.18
N MET A 175 -8.02 15.78 17.77
CA MET A 175 -7.37 16.93 18.37
C MET A 175 -7.77 17.05 19.84
N LYS A 176 -6.87 16.63 20.73
CA LYS A 176 -7.16 16.50 22.18
C LYS A 176 -7.37 17.85 22.86
N ASN A 177 -6.82 18.91 22.28
CA ASN A 177 -6.71 20.20 22.95
C ASN A 177 -7.18 21.36 22.05
N PHE A 178 -7.86 22.31 22.67
CA PHE A 178 -8.39 23.47 21.98
C PHE A 178 -7.29 24.40 21.45
N ASN A 179 -7.49 24.89 20.23
CA ASN A 179 -6.63 25.83 19.49
C ASN A 179 -5.26 25.28 19.04
N GLU A 180 -5.02 23.98 19.17
CA GLU A 180 -3.81 23.33 18.66
C GLU A 180 -3.83 23.08 17.15
N ASP A 181 -4.99 23.16 16.47
CA ASP A 181 -5.12 23.04 15.01
C ASP A 181 -4.39 24.16 14.24
N ILE A 182 -4.07 25.24 14.93
CA ILE A 182 -3.31 26.37 14.35
C ILE A 182 -1.90 26.47 14.92
N LEU A 183 -1.42 25.43 15.61
CA LEU A 183 -0.01 25.30 15.98
C LEU A 183 0.76 24.59 14.87
N CYS A 184 1.95 25.09 14.56
CA CYS A 184 2.93 24.28 13.87
C CYS A 184 3.71 23.42 14.89
N TYR A 185 4.48 22.47 14.39
CA TYR A 185 5.34 21.59 15.21
C TYR A 185 6.41 22.32 16.04
N HIS A 186 6.67 23.61 15.75
CA HIS A 186 7.55 24.45 16.58
C HIS A 186 6.84 25.09 17.77
N GLY A 187 5.52 24.88 17.93
CA GLY A 187 4.71 25.56 18.94
C GLY A 187 4.35 27.01 18.61
N GLY A 188 4.62 27.47 17.39
CA GLY A 188 4.24 28.80 16.91
C GLY A 188 2.94 28.77 16.09
N LEU A 189 2.40 29.95 15.80
CA LEU A 189 1.22 30.10 14.94
C LEU A 189 1.49 29.57 13.54
N SER A 190 0.65 28.66 13.05
CA SER A 190 0.75 28.04 11.73
C SER A 190 0.74 29.09 10.60
N ILE A 191 1.50 28.82 9.54
CA ILE A 191 1.51 29.64 8.32
C ILE A 191 0.26 29.44 7.45
N ILE A 192 -0.55 28.42 7.74
CA ILE A 192 -1.75 28.09 6.98
C ILE A 192 -2.89 29.00 7.42
N GLU A 193 -3.15 30.05 6.64
CA GLU A 193 -4.17 31.06 6.99
C GLU A 193 -5.61 30.55 6.83
N ASN A 194 -5.82 29.55 5.97
CA ASN A 194 -7.14 29.02 5.67
C ASN A 194 -7.79 28.29 6.85
N ASP A 195 -7.01 27.84 7.83
CA ASP A 195 -7.51 27.08 8.97
C ASP A 195 -7.77 27.94 10.20
N ARG A 196 -7.37 29.23 10.16
CA ARG A 196 -7.54 30.18 11.25
C ARG A 196 -8.54 31.29 10.90
N ARG A 197 -9.10 31.92 11.93
CA ARG A 197 -9.89 33.15 11.80
C ARG A 197 -9.68 34.05 13.01
N VAL A 198 -9.92 35.34 12.85
CA VAL A 198 -9.93 36.28 13.97
C VAL A 198 -11.31 36.27 14.64
N VAL A 199 -11.33 36.26 15.97
CA VAL A 199 -12.51 36.47 16.82
C VAL A 199 -12.27 37.61 17.80
N SER A 200 -13.34 38.16 18.37
CA SER A 200 -13.23 39.27 19.33
C SER A 200 -12.62 38.80 20.65
N ALA A 201 -12.06 39.73 21.41
CA ALA A 201 -11.61 39.46 22.78
C ALA A 201 -12.74 38.88 23.66
N GLU A 202 -13.99 39.28 23.45
CA GLU A 202 -15.15 38.74 24.17
C GLU A 202 -15.35 37.25 23.89
N VAL A 203 -15.30 36.84 22.62
CA VAL A 203 -15.39 35.42 22.23
C VAL A 203 -14.20 34.64 22.81
N TRP A 204 -12.99 35.17 22.67
CA TRP A 204 -11.78 34.52 23.19
C TRP A 204 -11.85 34.29 24.70
N ASN A 205 -12.24 35.32 25.46
CA ASN A 205 -12.33 35.26 26.91
C ASN A 205 -13.34 34.20 27.39
N LYS A 206 -14.48 34.05 26.70
CA LYS A 206 -15.43 32.97 26.99
C LYS A 206 -14.82 31.59 26.76
N LEU A 207 -14.17 31.38 25.62
CA LEU A 207 -13.57 30.09 25.28
C LEU A 207 -12.40 29.76 26.22
N ARG A 208 -11.61 30.76 26.62
CA ARG A 208 -10.51 30.62 27.57
C ARG A 208 -10.95 30.16 28.96
N MET A 209 -12.20 30.45 29.37
CA MET A 209 -12.74 29.94 30.64
C MET A 209 -12.86 28.41 30.65
N TYR A 210 -13.12 27.81 29.48
CA TYR A 210 -13.18 26.36 29.31
C TYR A 210 -11.79 25.78 29.02
N PHE A 211 -10.93 26.51 28.31
CA PHE A 211 -9.61 26.04 27.90
C PHE A 211 -8.46 26.94 28.40
N PRO A 212 -8.17 26.97 29.70
CA PRO A 212 -7.19 27.90 30.27
C PRO A 212 -5.73 27.64 29.84
N LYS A 213 -5.44 26.42 29.36
CA LYS A 213 -4.12 26.00 28.87
C LYS A 213 -3.96 26.14 27.35
N ALA A 214 -5.00 26.56 26.63
CA ALA A 214 -4.96 26.67 25.19
C ALA A 214 -3.94 27.73 24.73
N PRO A 215 -3.24 27.50 23.61
CA PRO A 215 -2.34 28.49 23.03
C PRO A 215 -3.13 29.74 22.61
N GLU A 216 -2.60 30.92 22.93
CA GLU A 216 -3.20 32.22 22.66
C GLU A 216 -2.40 32.97 21.60
N PHE A 217 -3.09 33.47 20.57
CA PHE A 217 -2.47 34.22 19.48
C PHE A 217 -3.25 35.52 19.22
N PRO A 218 -2.74 36.68 19.66
CA PRO A 218 -3.30 37.98 19.28
C PRO A 218 -3.36 38.18 17.76
N GLN A 219 -4.27 39.02 17.25
CA GLN A 219 -4.44 39.25 15.82
C GLN A 219 -3.14 39.73 15.11
N ASN A 220 -2.32 40.51 15.81
CA ASN A 220 -1.03 41.01 15.32
C ASN A 220 0.13 40.02 15.53
N HIS A 221 -0.13 38.84 16.09
CA HIS A 221 0.89 37.81 16.26
C HIS A 221 1.31 37.28 14.90
N GLU A 222 2.62 37.30 14.64
CA GLU A 222 3.17 36.82 13.39
C GLU A 222 3.08 35.29 13.29
N SER A 223 2.96 34.77 12.05
CA SER A 223 3.11 33.34 11.81
C SER A 223 4.51 32.86 12.16
N CYS A 224 4.67 31.56 12.41
CA CYS A 224 5.94 30.95 12.83
C CYS A 224 7.08 31.28 11.85
N GLN A 225 8.07 32.02 12.35
CA GLN A 225 9.21 32.49 11.55
C GLN A 225 10.06 31.35 10.97
N GLN A 226 10.15 30.22 11.68
CA GLN A 226 10.87 29.04 11.18
C GLN A 226 10.13 28.38 10.01
N CYS A 227 8.81 28.22 10.09
CA CYS A 227 8.00 27.73 8.97
C CYS A 227 8.05 28.70 7.77
N MET A 228 7.98 30.01 8.02
CA MET A 228 8.09 31.03 6.97
C MET A 228 9.45 30.99 6.25
N ARG A 229 10.53 30.73 6.99
CA ARG A 229 11.87 30.56 6.42
C ARG A 229 11.94 29.32 5.54
N LEU A 230 11.46 28.18 6.03
CA LEU A 230 11.44 26.92 5.27
C LEU A 230 10.60 27.03 3.99
N GLU A 231 9.46 27.73 4.04
CA GLU A 231 8.63 27.96 2.85
C GLU A 231 9.36 28.82 1.82
N ARG A 232 10.07 29.86 2.28
CA ARG A 232 10.90 30.72 1.42
C ARG A 232 12.06 29.95 0.80
N GLU A 233 12.83 29.21 1.59
CA GLU A 233 13.93 28.37 1.14
C GLU A 233 13.43 27.31 0.13
N GLY A 234 12.25 26.73 0.36
CA GLY A 234 11.61 25.83 -0.58
C GLY A 234 11.31 26.48 -1.93
N LYS A 235 10.73 27.69 -1.93
CA LYS A 235 10.44 28.47 -3.15
C LYS A 235 11.73 28.90 -3.87
N GLU A 236 12.75 29.29 -3.13
CA GLU A 236 14.07 29.67 -3.67
C GLU A 236 14.76 28.46 -4.32
N ASN A 237 14.80 27.30 -3.64
CA ASN A 237 15.32 26.06 -4.20
C ASN A 237 14.57 25.61 -5.46
N GLU A 238 13.24 25.73 -5.46
CA GLU A 238 12.42 25.43 -6.63
C GLU A 238 12.76 26.34 -7.83
N ALA A 239 13.01 27.63 -7.57
CA ALA A 239 13.45 28.59 -8.58
C ALA A 239 14.85 28.25 -9.13
N LEU A 240 15.80 27.90 -8.26
CA LEU A 240 17.13 27.47 -8.65
C LEU A 240 17.08 26.19 -9.51
N ASN A 241 16.28 25.20 -9.11
CA ASN A 241 16.10 23.98 -9.90
C ASN A 241 15.52 24.26 -11.29
N ARG A 242 14.55 25.18 -11.39
CA ARG A 242 14.00 25.62 -12.68
C ARG A 242 15.06 26.27 -13.57
N MET A 243 15.89 27.14 -13.01
CA MET A 243 16.98 27.79 -13.75
C MET A 243 17.99 26.77 -14.29
N MET A 244 18.46 25.88 -13.42
CA MET A 244 19.41 24.81 -13.79
C MET A 244 18.82 23.87 -14.86
N ALA A 245 17.56 23.44 -14.69
CA ALA A 245 16.91 22.59 -15.68
C ALA A 245 16.79 23.28 -17.05
N ASN A 246 16.47 24.57 -17.09
CA ASN A 246 16.40 25.32 -18.34
C ASN A 246 17.78 25.44 -19.00
N GLU A 247 18.82 25.73 -18.23
CA GLU A 247 20.20 25.82 -18.73
C GLU A 247 20.67 24.48 -19.32
N GLN A 248 20.51 23.38 -18.57
CA GLN A 248 20.87 22.04 -19.04
C GLN A 248 20.06 21.64 -20.28
N LYS A 249 18.74 21.87 -20.29
CA LYS A 249 17.86 21.54 -21.42
C LYS A 249 18.25 22.31 -22.68
N SER A 250 18.57 23.59 -22.56
CA SER A 250 18.98 24.42 -23.69
C SER A 250 20.33 23.97 -24.26
N SER A 251 21.25 23.54 -23.40
CA SER A 251 22.58 23.06 -23.80
C SER A 251 22.59 21.63 -24.34
N LEU A 252 21.63 20.79 -23.92
CA LEU A 252 21.53 19.37 -24.28
C LEU A 252 20.18 19.04 -24.96
N LEU A 253 19.70 19.93 -25.84
CA LEU A 253 18.35 19.83 -26.41
C LEU A 253 18.11 18.54 -27.20
N ASN A 254 19.10 18.11 -28.00
CA ASN A 254 19.02 16.89 -28.82
C ASN A 254 19.01 15.63 -27.95
N LEU A 255 19.77 15.61 -26.85
CA LEU A 255 19.73 14.55 -25.85
C LEU A 255 18.39 14.49 -25.13
N PHE A 256 17.81 15.64 -24.77
CA PHE A 256 16.49 15.70 -24.13
C PHE A 256 15.36 15.20 -25.04
N GLN A 257 15.38 15.59 -26.32
CA GLN A 257 14.34 15.27 -27.29
C GLN A 257 14.54 13.94 -28.04
N GLU A 258 15.65 13.24 -27.80
CA GLU A 258 16.05 12.04 -28.57
C GLU A 258 16.17 12.29 -30.08
N LYS A 259 16.51 13.52 -30.46
CA LYS A 259 16.69 13.89 -31.87
C LYS A 259 18.15 13.88 -32.24
N ASN A 260 18.43 13.56 -33.51
CA ASN A 260 19.79 13.53 -34.06
C ASN A 260 20.76 12.74 -33.17
N ARG A 261 20.38 11.53 -32.75
CA ARG A 261 21.23 10.68 -31.91
C ARG A 261 22.28 9.95 -32.75
N PRO A 262 23.53 9.81 -32.27
CA PRO A 262 24.50 8.98 -32.96
C PRO A 262 24.08 7.50 -32.91
N THR A 263 24.39 6.75 -33.97
CA THR A 263 24.08 5.31 -34.07
C THR A 263 25.33 4.53 -34.44
N LEU A 264 25.47 3.31 -33.91
CA LEU A 264 26.61 2.43 -34.23
C LEU A 264 26.45 1.74 -35.60
N GLN A 265 25.21 1.49 -36.05
CA GLN A 265 24.90 0.83 -37.32
C GLN A 265 25.39 1.65 -38.52
N LYS A 266 25.20 2.97 -38.48
CA LYS A 266 25.73 3.92 -39.44
C LYS A 266 26.60 4.93 -38.71
N TRP A 267 27.89 4.63 -38.64
CA TRP A 267 28.84 5.49 -37.93
C TRP A 267 28.87 6.91 -38.53
N PRO A 268 28.85 7.96 -37.70
CA PRO A 268 28.87 9.35 -38.17
C PRO A 268 30.11 9.70 -39.00
N GLN A 269 29.97 10.55 -40.02
CA GLN A 269 31.12 10.92 -40.87
C GLN A 269 32.01 11.98 -40.21
N ASP A 270 31.43 12.84 -39.38
CA ASP A 270 32.10 14.02 -38.82
C ASP A 270 32.88 13.73 -37.53
N THR A 271 32.92 12.48 -37.08
CA THR A 271 33.67 12.10 -35.87
C THR A 271 34.11 10.64 -35.89
N ASP A 272 35.28 10.39 -35.32
CA ASP A 272 35.80 9.05 -35.06
C ASP A 272 35.60 8.61 -33.60
N VAL A 273 34.93 9.41 -32.76
CA VAL A 273 34.68 9.09 -31.35
C VAL A 273 33.25 9.41 -30.92
N LEU A 274 32.66 8.49 -30.16
CA LEU A 274 31.41 8.70 -29.45
C LEU A 274 31.62 8.43 -27.97
N TYR A 275 30.90 9.15 -27.11
CA TYR A 275 30.95 8.94 -25.67
C TYR A 275 29.75 8.13 -25.20
N ILE A 276 29.92 7.44 -24.07
CA ILE A 276 28.93 6.51 -23.54
C ILE A 276 28.63 6.90 -22.09
N VAL A 277 27.34 6.98 -21.77
CA VAL A 277 26.83 7.09 -20.40
C VAL A 277 25.74 6.04 -20.15
N PRO A 278 25.44 5.68 -18.89
CA PRO A 278 24.30 4.85 -18.58
C PRO A 278 22.99 5.46 -19.07
N HIS A 279 22.12 4.65 -19.67
CA HIS A 279 20.77 5.10 -20.05
C HIS A 279 19.99 5.63 -18.84
N TYR A 280 20.15 4.98 -17.68
CA TYR A 280 19.53 5.39 -16.42
C TYR A 280 19.84 6.84 -16.03
N PHE A 281 21.08 7.31 -16.23
CA PHE A 281 21.44 8.70 -15.98
C PHE A 281 20.62 9.67 -16.84
N VAL A 282 20.51 9.37 -18.14
CA VAL A 282 19.76 10.20 -19.08
C VAL A 282 18.26 10.22 -18.73
N ASP A 283 17.72 9.10 -18.28
CA ASP A 283 16.32 9.01 -17.85
C ASP A 283 16.04 9.86 -16.60
N GLU A 284 16.85 9.72 -15.55
CA GLU A 284 16.72 10.52 -14.33
C GLU A 284 16.92 12.01 -14.62
N TRP A 285 17.90 12.33 -15.46
CA TRP A 285 18.11 13.69 -15.92
C TRP A 285 16.88 14.24 -16.64
N ARG A 286 16.30 13.51 -17.61
CA ARG A 286 15.07 13.94 -18.30
C ARG A 286 13.88 14.07 -17.35
N LYS A 287 13.74 13.19 -16.34
CA LYS A 287 12.69 13.31 -15.31
C LYS A 287 12.84 14.62 -14.53
N PHE A 288 14.06 14.97 -14.13
CA PHE A 288 14.36 16.25 -13.48
C PHE A 288 14.02 17.44 -14.41
N ILE A 289 14.48 17.43 -15.67
CA ILE A 289 14.20 18.50 -16.63
C ILE A 289 12.68 18.70 -16.85
N ARG A 290 11.88 17.63 -16.87
CA ARG A 290 10.42 17.71 -17.02
C ARG A 290 9.72 18.25 -15.77
N ARG A 291 10.26 17.99 -14.58
CA ARG A 291 9.63 18.34 -13.28
C ARG A 291 10.67 18.88 -12.28
N PRO A 292 11.29 20.06 -12.55
CA PRO A 292 12.38 20.59 -11.74
C PRO A 292 11.96 20.96 -10.30
N ALA A 293 10.68 21.24 -10.08
CA ALA A 293 10.13 21.59 -8.77
C ALA A 293 9.93 20.39 -7.82
N LYS A 294 9.91 19.16 -8.36
CA LYS A 294 9.53 17.94 -7.61
C LYS A 294 10.66 16.92 -7.52
N GLY A 295 11.63 16.98 -8.44
CA GLY A 295 12.75 16.05 -8.49
C GLY A 295 14.01 16.66 -7.88
N ASN A 296 14.89 15.79 -7.39
CA ASN A 296 16.24 16.20 -7.04
C ASN A 296 17.08 16.44 -8.31
N PRO A 297 17.99 17.41 -8.30
CA PRO A 297 18.96 17.58 -9.36
C PRO A 297 19.76 16.31 -9.59
N VAL A 298 19.98 15.95 -10.85
CA VAL A 298 21.03 15.00 -11.20
C VAL A 298 22.34 15.78 -11.23
N SER A 299 23.27 15.43 -10.35
CA SER A 299 24.55 16.14 -10.18
C SER A 299 25.77 15.31 -10.62
N SER A 300 25.60 14.01 -10.84
CA SER A 300 26.69 13.10 -11.18
C SER A 300 26.30 12.10 -12.26
N VAL A 301 27.31 11.63 -12.99
CA VAL A 301 27.23 10.54 -13.95
C VAL A 301 28.07 9.39 -13.41
N GLY A 302 27.40 8.33 -12.94
CA GLY A 302 28.03 7.12 -12.42
C GLY A 302 28.29 6.10 -13.53
N ASN A 303 29.29 6.36 -14.38
CA ASN A 303 29.68 5.49 -15.48
C ASN A 303 30.27 4.16 -15.00
N SER A 304 30.76 4.09 -13.75
CA SER A 304 31.29 2.85 -13.14
C SER A 304 30.32 1.67 -13.17
N ILE A 305 29.00 1.89 -13.25
CA ILE A 305 28.01 0.80 -13.41
C ILE A 305 28.16 0.01 -14.72
N LEU A 306 28.82 0.60 -15.74
CA LEU A 306 29.09 -0.04 -17.02
C LEU A 306 30.46 -0.75 -17.04
N LEU A 307 31.21 -0.67 -15.94
CA LEU A 307 32.53 -1.25 -15.81
C LEU A 307 32.47 -2.49 -14.91
N CYS A 308 33.33 -3.46 -15.18
CA CYS A 308 33.54 -4.57 -14.27
C CYS A 308 34.37 -4.12 -13.05
N PRO A 309 34.50 -4.94 -11.99
CA PRO A 309 35.34 -4.63 -10.83
C PRO A 309 36.82 -4.36 -11.16
N HIS A 310 37.31 -4.77 -12.34
CA HIS A 310 38.66 -4.49 -12.82
C HIS A 310 38.78 -3.14 -13.56
N GLY A 311 37.69 -2.38 -13.69
CA GLY A 311 37.64 -1.09 -14.39
C GLY A 311 37.55 -1.18 -15.91
N GLY A 312 37.42 -2.38 -16.48
CA GLY A 312 37.22 -2.56 -17.92
C GLY A 312 35.75 -2.42 -18.31
N PHE A 313 35.51 -1.86 -19.50
CA PHE A 313 34.16 -1.73 -20.03
C PHE A 313 33.55 -3.11 -20.32
N MET A 314 32.25 -3.29 -20.11
CA MET A 314 31.61 -4.61 -20.18
C MET A 314 30.99 -4.96 -21.54
N PHE A 315 30.94 -4.00 -22.48
CA PHE A 315 30.24 -4.15 -23.76
C PHE A 315 31.20 -4.09 -24.95
N THR A 316 30.95 -4.92 -25.96
CA THR A 316 31.67 -4.86 -27.24
C THR A 316 30.86 -4.08 -28.27
N TYR A 317 31.48 -3.67 -29.37
CA TYR A 317 30.75 -3.07 -30.50
C TYR A 317 29.59 -3.97 -30.97
N ASP A 318 29.86 -5.25 -31.17
CA ASP A 318 28.85 -6.22 -31.61
C ASP A 318 27.75 -6.44 -30.58
N SER A 319 28.08 -6.48 -29.29
CA SER A 319 27.08 -6.70 -28.25
C SER A 319 26.13 -5.51 -28.10
N MET A 320 26.67 -4.29 -28.25
CA MET A 320 25.85 -3.08 -28.32
C MET A 320 24.90 -3.10 -29.52
N LEU A 321 25.31 -3.62 -30.69
CA LEU A 321 24.42 -3.77 -31.85
C LEU A 321 23.32 -4.83 -31.65
N GLN A 322 23.58 -5.88 -30.85
CA GLN A 322 22.69 -7.04 -30.69
C GLN A 322 21.65 -6.90 -29.58
N GLY A 323 21.63 -5.78 -28.84
CA GLY A 323 20.60 -5.51 -27.83
C GLY A 323 21.11 -4.88 -26.53
N ASP A 324 22.41 -4.99 -26.24
CA ASP A 324 22.99 -4.38 -25.03
C ASP A 324 22.91 -2.84 -25.05
N ALA A 325 22.66 -2.23 -26.22
CA ALA A 325 22.47 -0.79 -26.39
C ALA A 325 21.37 -0.19 -25.49
N GLN A 326 20.41 -0.99 -25.01
CA GLN A 326 19.33 -0.49 -24.14
C GLN A 326 19.82 0.05 -22.79
N HIS A 327 21.01 -0.37 -22.33
CA HIS A 327 21.56 0.07 -21.04
C HIS A 327 22.45 1.31 -21.15
N ILE A 328 22.73 1.77 -22.37
CA ILE A 328 23.66 2.86 -22.63
C ILE A 328 23.01 3.96 -23.46
N ALA A 329 23.54 5.17 -23.37
CA ALA A 329 23.24 6.26 -24.27
C ALA A 329 24.54 6.75 -24.90
N LEU A 330 24.55 6.77 -26.24
CA LEU A 330 25.65 7.32 -27.03
C LEU A 330 25.51 8.83 -27.10
N LEU A 331 26.63 9.56 -26.95
CA LEU A 331 26.70 11.01 -26.94
C LEU A 331 27.64 11.52 -28.02
N TRP A 332 27.28 12.66 -28.61
CA TRP A 332 28.20 13.40 -29.48
C TRP A 332 29.35 14.01 -28.67
N PRO A 333 30.54 14.24 -29.26
CA PRO A 333 31.64 14.91 -28.58
C PRO A 333 31.25 16.26 -27.94
N ALA A 334 30.48 17.08 -28.65
CA ALA A 334 30.00 18.36 -28.12
C ALA A 334 29.03 18.21 -26.93
N GLU A 335 28.19 17.18 -26.93
CA GLU A 335 27.29 16.88 -25.80
C GLU A 335 28.08 16.38 -24.59
N TRP A 336 29.11 15.57 -24.83
CA TRP A 336 30.01 15.10 -23.79
C TRP A 336 30.78 16.23 -23.11
N GLU A 337 31.25 17.22 -23.87
CA GLU A 337 31.89 18.42 -23.30
C GLU A 337 30.95 19.18 -22.35
N VAL A 338 29.68 19.30 -22.73
CA VAL A 338 28.66 19.93 -21.87
C VAL A 338 28.41 19.08 -20.63
N ILE A 339 28.26 17.76 -20.78
CA ILE A 339 28.03 16.84 -19.65
C ILE A 339 29.21 16.86 -18.68
N SER A 340 30.44 16.79 -19.18
CA SER A 340 31.66 16.81 -18.37
C SER A 340 31.84 18.12 -17.59
N ARG A 341 31.24 19.21 -18.07
CA ARG A 341 31.25 20.52 -17.40
C ARG A 341 30.13 20.66 -16.37
N MET A 342 28.95 20.13 -16.68
CA MET A 342 27.73 20.32 -15.88
C MET A 342 27.56 19.27 -14.77
N PHE A 343 28.17 18.10 -14.89
CA PHE A 343 27.99 16.97 -13.97
C PHE A 343 29.34 16.46 -13.48
N LEU A 344 29.35 15.89 -12.26
CA LEU A 344 30.48 15.13 -11.74
C LEU A 344 30.51 13.75 -12.39
N VAL A 345 31.46 13.54 -13.29
CA VAL A 345 31.66 12.27 -14.00
C VAL A 345 32.73 11.46 -13.29
N ASP A 346 32.42 10.22 -12.91
CA ASP A 346 33.37 9.34 -12.21
C ASP A 346 34.41 8.70 -13.16
N GLN A 347 33.99 8.33 -14.37
CA GLN A 347 34.80 7.66 -15.37
C GLN A 347 34.43 8.14 -16.77
N VAL A 348 35.42 8.32 -17.63
CA VAL A 348 35.17 8.64 -19.05
C VAL A 348 35.01 7.34 -19.81
N ILE A 349 33.90 7.15 -20.52
CA ILE A 349 33.69 6.01 -21.41
C ILE A 349 33.48 6.50 -22.84
N SER A 350 34.25 5.98 -23.78
CA SER A 350 34.14 6.29 -25.20
C SER A 350 34.33 5.06 -26.09
N ILE A 351 33.82 5.14 -27.31
CA ILE A 351 34.10 4.20 -28.40
C ILE A 351 34.67 4.97 -29.59
N CYS A 352 35.79 4.48 -30.09
CA CYS A 352 36.54 5.06 -31.19
C CYS A 352 36.51 4.15 -32.42
N ARG A 353 36.34 4.74 -33.59
CA ARG A 353 36.50 4.08 -34.89
C ARG A 353 37.95 4.25 -35.34
N ILE A 354 38.65 3.14 -35.55
CA ILE A 354 40.04 3.13 -35.98
C ILE A 354 40.10 2.80 -37.48
N HIS A 355 40.73 3.68 -38.23
CA HIS A 355 41.07 3.46 -39.63
C HIS A 355 42.51 2.96 -39.73
N ASP A 356 42.70 1.73 -40.20
CA ASP A 356 44.03 1.23 -40.48
C ASP A 356 44.52 1.84 -41.81
N LYS A 357 45.52 2.73 -41.73
CA LYS A 357 46.12 3.39 -42.91
C LYS A 357 47.08 2.48 -43.68
N THR A 358 47.37 1.27 -43.17
CA THR A 358 48.43 0.40 -43.68
C THR A 358 47.94 -0.85 -44.43
N GLN A 359 46.64 -1.16 -44.38
CA GLN A 359 46.05 -2.25 -45.14
C GLN A 359 44.86 -1.74 -45.97
N ASP A 360 44.98 -1.81 -47.30
CA ASP A 360 43.98 -1.41 -48.30
C ASP A 360 42.72 -2.31 -48.33
N ASN A 361 42.43 -3.01 -47.22
CA ASN A 361 41.36 -4.00 -47.10
C ASN A 361 40.05 -3.45 -46.52
N GLY A 362 39.97 -2.16 -46.19
CA GLY A 362 38.71 -1.54 -45.72
C GLY A 362 38.16 -2.07 -44.39
N ILE A 363 38.96 -2.79 -43.60
CA ILE A 363 38.53 -3.35 -42.31
C ILE A 363 38.48 -2.20 -41.29
N VAL A 364 37.27 -1.85 -40.86
CA VAL A 364 37.03 -0.87 -39.79
C VAL A 364 37.07 -1.59 -38.44
N GLN A 365 37.92 -1.12 -37.52
CA GLN A 365 37.98 -1.64 -36.16
C GLN A 365 37.39 -0.62 -35.17
N TYR A 366 36.80 -1.13 -34.10
CA TYR A 366 36.23 -0.32 -33.02
C TYR A 366 36.90 -0.67 -31.69
N GLN A 367 37.31 0.36 -30.95
CA GLN A 367 37.94 0.21 -29.64
C GLN A 367 37.24 1.09 -28.61
N THR A 368 37.03 0.56 -27.41
CA THR A 368 36.45 1.32 -26.29
C THR A 368 37.54 1.82 -25.36
N HIS A 369 37.28 2.91 -24.66
CA HIS A 369 38.08 3.39 -23.54
C HIS A 369 37.15 3.59 -22.34
N PRO A 370 37.36 2.93 -21.19
CA PRO A 370 38.37 1.90 -20.93
C PRO A 370 38.24 0.69 -21.85
N ASP A 371 39.32 -0.06 -22.00
CA ASP A 371 39.31 -1.28 -22.81
C ASP A 371 38.36 -2.33 -22.21
N LEU A 372 37.88 -3.24 -23.06
CA LEU A 372 37.09 -4.38 -22.64
C LEU A 372 37.90 -5.28 -21.68
N CYS A 373 37.32 -5.60 -20.52
CA CYS A 373 37.88 -6.67 -19.69
C CYS A 373 37.51 -8.04 -20.28
N ARG A 374 38.45 -8.67 -21.00
CA ARG A 374 38.23 -9.98 -21.66
C ARG A 374 37.78 -11.06 -20.68
N GLU A 375 38.46 -11.17 -19.54
CA GLU A 375 38.16 -12.17 -18.51
C GLU A 375 36.74 -12.03 -17.97
N CYS A 376 36.33 -10.82 -17.59
CA CYS A 376 34.97 -10.58 -17.10
C CYS A 376 33.92 -10.75 -18.19
N ARG A 377 34.23 -10.39 -19.45
CA ARG A 377 33.28 -10.57 -20.56
C ARG A 377 33.08 -12.05 -20.88
N GLU A 378 34.15 -12.82 -20.94
CA GLU A 378 34.09 -14.28 -21.14
C GLU A 378 33.35 -14.94 -19.98
N GLY A 379 33.66 -14.55 -18.73
CA GLY A 379 32.94 -15.02 -17.55
C GLY A 379 31.44 -14.68 -17.59
N PHE A 380 31.07 -13.48 -18.02
CA PHE A 380 29.67 -13.07 -18.17
C PHE A 380 28.94 -13.85 -19.25
N ILE A 381 29.58 -14.09 -20.41
CA ILE A 381 29.00 -14.92 -21.48
C ILE A 381 28.81 -16.35 -20.98
N PHE A 382 29.80 -16.90 -20.28
CA PHE A 382 29.70 -18.25 -19.71
C PHE A 382 28.60 -18.35 -18.66
N GLN A 383 28.48 -17.33 -17.80
CA GLN A 383 27.42 -17.25 -16.80
C GLN A 383 26.04 -17.11 -17.45
N GLN A 384 25.85 -16.25 -18.46
CA GLN A 384 24.59 -16.18 -19.19
C GLN A 384 24.22 -17.50 -19.86
N GLN A 385 25.19 -18.18 -20.49
CA GLN A 385 24.96 -19.50 -21.09
C GLN A 385 24.59 -20.53 -20.03
N ARG A 386 25.18 -20.44 -18.83
CA ARG A 386 24.85 -21.29 -17.69
C ARG A 386 23.45 -20.98 -17.16
N ASP A 387 23.11 -19.72 -16.91
CA ASP A 387 21.80 -19.27 -16.43
C ASP A 387 20.69 -19.65 -17.42
N MET A 388 20.93 -19.51 -18.73
CA MET A 388 19.99 -19.97 -19.76
C MET A 388 19.79 -21.49 -19.78
N ARG A 389 20.72 -22.26 -19.22
CA ARG A 389 20.63 -23.73 -19.10
C ARG A 389 20.19 -24.16 -17.70
N GLU A 390 20.26 -23.27 -16.71
CA GLU A 390 19.85 -23.48 -15.33
C GLU A 390 18.50 -22.78 -15.07
N TYR A 391 17.42 -23.36 -15.56
CA TYR A 391 16.06 -22.88 -15.32
C TYR A 391 15.25 -23.86 -14.48
N ALA A 392 14.42 -23.31 -13.57
CA ALA A 392 13.47 -24.10 -12.80
C ALA A 392 12.14 -24.31 -13.55
N GLN A 393 11.79 -23.39 -14.45
CA GLN A 393 10.61 -23.43 -15.29
C GLN A 393 10.96 -22.83 -16.64
N ALA A 394 10.55 -23.49 -17.73
CA ALA A 394 10.74 -23.00 -19.08
C ALA A 394 9.62 -23.52 -19.98
N THR A 395 9.21 -22.68 -20.93
CA THR A 395 8.33 -23.09 -22.04
C THR A 395 9.20 -23.65 -23.15
N VAL A 396 8.82 -24.79 -23.71
CA VAL A 396 9.42 -25.33 -24.94
C VAL A 396 8.32 -25.79 -25.88
N TYR A 397 8.62 -25.80 -27.17
CA TYR A 397 7.68 -26.19 -28.21
C TYR A 397 8.02 -27.58 -28.71
N VAL A 398 7.04 -28.47 -28.80
CA VAL A 398 7.23 -29.78 -29.44
C VAL A 398 6.54 -29.80 -30.80
N ARG A 399 7.30 -30.12 -31.84
CA ARG A 399 6.83 -30.25 -33.23
C ARG A 399 6.91 -31.71 -33.66
N LYS A 400 5.76 -32.33 -33.98
CA LYS A 400 5.74 -33.65 -34.62
C LYS A 400 6.24 -33.53 -36.07
N VAL A 401 7.26 -34.29 -36.44
CA VAL A 401 7.79 -34.38 -37.80
C VAL A 401 7.19 -35.62 -38.47
N ILE A 402 6.53 -35.43 -39.61
CA ILE A 402 5.98 -36.51 -40.43
C ILE A 402 6.93 -36.72 -41.61
N ASP A 403 7.44 -37.93 -41.79
CA ASP A 403 8.30 -38.26 -42.93
C ASP A 403 7.49 -38.14 -44.23
N LYS A 404 7.83 -37.16 -45.08
CA LYS A 404 7.25 -37.01 -46.42
C LYS A 404 7.76 -38.09 -47.37
N LYS A 405 7.36 -39.34 -47.15
CA LYS A 405 7.48 -40.40 -48.17
C LYS A 405 6.13 -40.75 -48.78
N ARG A 406 5.25 -39.75 -48.93
CA ARG A 406 4.09 -39.73 -49.85
C ARG A 406 3.48 -38.35 -49.76
N MET A 407 3.70 -37.51 -50.78
CA MET A 407 2.86 -36.38 -51.25
C MET A 407 3.74 -35.49 -52.14
N ILE A 408 4.14 -36.01 -53.29
CA ILE A 408 4.33 -35.15 -54.47
C ILE A 408 2.94 -35.06 -55.10
N LYS A 409 2.21 -33.99 -54.80
CA LYS A 409 1.35 -33.36 -55.80
C LYS A 409 1.08 -31.92 -55.38
N GLU A 410 1.45 -31.05 -56.30
CA GLU A 410 1.27 -29.61 -56.31
C GLU A 410 -0.18 -29.20 -56.04
N SER A 411 -0.37 -28.11 -55.31
CA SER A 411 -0.81 -26.85 -55.93
C SER A 411 -0.92 -25.73 -54.89
N ALA A 412 -0.29 -24.61 -55.21
CA ALA A 412 -0.58 -23.33 -54.60
C ALA A 412 -1.97 -22.84 -55.05
N PRO A 413 -2.61 -21.97 -54.24
CA PRO A 413 -3.21 -20.79 -54.85
C PRO A 413 -2.82 -19.51 -54.10
N GLU A 414 -2.25 -18.56 -54.85
CA GLU A 414 -2.38 -17.13 -54.60
C GLU A 414 -3.79 -16.67 -55.01
N PHE A 415 -4.43 -15.75 -54.26
CA PHE A 415 -4.78 -14.39 -54.75
C PHE A 415 -5.62 -13.55 -53.75
N SER A 416 -5.29 -12.24 -53.72
CA SER A 416 -6.11 -11.01 -53.52
C SER A 416 -6.93 -10.70 -52.26
N VAL A 417 -6.46 -9.65 -51.57
CA VAL A 417 -7.12 -8.40 -51.13
C VAL A 417 -8.61 -8.18 -51.47
N SER A 418 -9.44 -7.89 -50.46
CA SER A 418 -10.28 -6.66 -50.33
C SER A 418 -11.07 -6.70 -49.01
N GLY A 419 -11.17 -5.56 -48.32
CA GLY A 419 -11.70 -5.44 -46.94
C GLY A 419 -13.17 -5.05 -46.79
N SER A 420 -13.63 -5.03 -45.54
CA SER A 420 -14.44 -3.98 -44.89
C SER A 420 -14.91 -4.45 -43.49
N ASP A 421 -14.84 -3.51 -42.55
CA ASP A 421 -15.58 -3.29 -41.29
C ASP A 421 -16.33 -4.46 -40.62
N VAL A 422 -16.09 -4.62 -39.31
CA VAL A 422 -16.96 -4.19 -38.19
C VAL A 422 -16.33 -4.72 -36.90
N GLU A 423 -16.16 -3.83 -35.91
CA GLU A 423 -15.77 -4.15 -34.55
C GLU A 423 -16.81 -5.08 -33.91
N ASP A 424 -16.37 -6.24 -33.41
CA ASP A 424 -17.17 -7.10 -32.56
C ASP A 424 -16.33 -7.42 -31.32
N GLU A 425 -16.70 -6.78 -30.20
CA GLU A 425 -16.13 -7.03 -28.88
C GLU A 425 -16.43 -8.48 -28.49
N ARG A 426 -15.40 -9.35 -28.59
CA ARG A 426 -15.41 -10.64 -27.92
C ARG A 426 -14.64 -10.54 -26.63
N GLU A 427 -15.40 -10.63 -25.54
CA GLU A 427 -14.90 -10.87 -24.19
C GLU A 427 -13.87 -12.00 -24.18
N GLU A 428 -12.67 -11.69 -23.68
CA GLU A 428 -11.67 -12.70 -23.32
C GLU A 428 -12.28 -13.63 -22.25
N PRO A 429 -12.23 -14.96 -22.43
CA PRO A 429 -12.58 -15.86 -21.34
C PRO A 429 -11.49 -15.74 -20.28
N LYS A 430 -11.87 -15.26 -19.09
CA LYS A 430 -11.06 -15.33 -17.88
C LYS A 430 -10.59 -16.78 -17.70
N ILE A 431 -9.30 -17.02 -17.88
CA ILE A 431 -8.67 -18.31 -17.57
C ILE A 431 -8.52 -18.35 -16.05
N ASP A 432 -9.44 -19.07 -15.42
CA ASP A 432 -9.35 -19.50 -14.04
C ASP A 432 -8.08 -20.35 -13.82
N GLY A 433 -7.51 -20.21 -12.61
CA GLY A 433 -6.45 -21.01 -11.99
C GLY A 433 -5.71 -22.04 -12.86
N GLU A 434 -4.45 -21.72 -13.14
CA GLU A 434 -3.42 -22.58 -13.75
C GLU A 434 -3.23 -23.87 -12.91
N ASN A 435 -4.02 -24.91 -13.20
CA ASN A 435 -3.72 -26.28 -12.79
C ASN A 435 -2.78 -26.90 -13.83
N ASP A 436 -1.69 -27.53 -13.38
CA ASP A 436 -0.79 -28.33 -14.23
C ASP A 436 -1.60 -29.23 -15.18
N PRO A 437 -1.27 -29.32 -16.48
CA PRO A 437 -1.99 -30.19 -17.39
C PRO A 437 -1.87 -31.64 -16.91
N ASP A 438 -3.02 -32.24 -16.57
CA ASP A 438 -3.11 -33.63 -16.15
C ASP A 438 -2.44 -34.54 -17.19
N PHE A 439 -1.59 -35.43 -16.71
CA PHE A 439 -0.67 -36.25 -17.50
C PHE A 439 -1.39 -37.11 -18.57
N SER A 440 -2.66 -37.43 -18.36
CA SER A 440 -3.50 -38.13 -19.35
C SER A 440 -3.70 -37.35 -20.66
N GLN A 441 -3.53 -36.02 -20.64
CA GLN A 441 -3.71 -35.16 -21.81
C GLN A 441 -2.53 -35.21 -22.79
N ILE A 442 -1.31 -35.53 -22.31
CA ILE A 442 -0.10 -35.58 -23.14
C ILE A 442 -0.10 -36.82 -24.06
N MET A 443 -0.53 -37.98 -23.57
CA MET A 443 -0.73 -39.19 -24.39
C MET A 443 -1.75 -38.97 -25.51
N HIS A 444 -2.82 -38.23 -25.21
CA HIS A 444 -3.85 -37.87 -26.19
C HIS A 444 -3.38 -36.80 -27.19
N ALA A 445 -2.26 -36.11 -26.94
CA ALA A 445 -1.88 -34.93 -27.68
C ALA A 445 -1.13 -35.20 -28.99
N PHE A 446 -0.36 -36.27 -29.10
CA PHE A 446 0.39 -36.58 -30.32
C PHE A 446 0.04 -37.92 -30.95
N SER A 447 -0.78 -38.73 -30.27
CA SER A 447 -1.20 -40.08 -30.69
C SER A 447 0.00 -40.97 -31.07
N VAL A 448 1.10 -40.88 -30.32
CA VAL A 448 2.30 -41.72 -30.48
C VAL A 448 2.65 -42.27 -29.11
N ALA A 449 2.77 -43.59 -29.01
CA ALA A 449 3.15 -44.23 -27.75
C ALA A 449 4.59 -43.83 -27.38
N PRO A 450 4.94 -43.63 -26.09
CA PRO A 450 6.21 -42.98 -25.77
C PRO A 450 7.46 -43.80 -26.14
N PHE A 451 7.33 -45.12 -26.27
CA PHE A 451 8.41 -45.98 -26.78
C PHE A 451 8.67 -45.82 -28.29
N ASP A 452 7.74 -45.22 -29.03
CA ASP A 452 7.89 -44.90 -30.45
C ASP A 452 8.29 -43.43 -30.67
N GLN A 453 8.68 -42.68 -29.62
CA GLN A 453 9.02 -41.25 -29.72
C GLN A 453 10.53 -41.01 -29.77
N ASN A 454 10.99 -40.52 -30.92
CA ASN A 454 12.37 -40.08 -31.14
C ASN A 454 12.45 -38.54 -31.11
N LEU A 455 13.05 -38.00 -30.05
CA LEU A 455 13.14 -36.56 -29.81
C LEU A 455 14.50 -36.01 -30.26
N SER A 456 14.48 -34.86 -30.93
CA SER A 456 15.71 -34.18 -31.37
C SER A 456 15.59 -32.67 -31.29
N ILE A 457 16.70 -31.98 -31.06
CA ILE A 457 16.82 -30.52 -31.12
C ILE A 457 18.02 -30.18 -32.01
N ASP A 458 17.85 -29.28 -32.99
CA ASP A 458 18.88 -28.90 -33.95
C ASP A 458 19.63 -30.09 -34.60
N GLY A 459 18.91 -31.18 -34.86
CA GLY A 459 19.45 -32.40 -35.46
C GLY A 459 20.20 -33.33 -34.50
N ARG A 460 20.27 -33.02 -33.20
CA ARG A 460 20.85 -33.90 -32.16
C ARG A 460 19.75 -34.67 -31.46
N CYS A 461 19.87 -36.00 -31.42
CA CYS A 461 18.94 -36.85 -30.69
C CYS A 461 19.12 -36.69 -29.18
N LEU A 462 18.02 -36.46 -28.48
CA LEU A 462 17.96 -36.39 -27.03
C LEU A 462 17.84 -37.84 -26.52
N THR A 463 18.88 -38.34 -25.84
CA THR A 463 19.04 -39.78 -25.55
C THR A 463 19.42 -40.09 -24.10
N ASP A 464 19.76 -39.07 -23.29
CA ASP A 464 20.18 -39.26 -21.90
C ASP A 464 19.07 -38.88 -20.93
N ASP A 465 18.36 -39.89 -20.44
CA ASP A 465 17.23 -39.79 -19.51
C ASP A 465 17.60 -39.23 -18.13
N SER A 466 18.88 -39.23 -17.78
CA SER A 466 19.38 -38.72 -16.51
C SER A 466 19.83 -37.25 -16.58
N ALA A 467 20.04 -36.72 -17.78
CA ALA A 467 20.49 -35.35 -18.03
C ALA A 467 19.37 -34.33 -17.82
N THR A 468 19.70 -33.09 -17.42
CA THR A 468 18.72 -31.99 -17.42
C THR A 468 18.49 -31.47 -18.85
N LEU A 469 17.30 -30.93 -19.14
CA LEU A 469 17.02 -30.33 -20.45
C LEU A 469 18.07 -29.28 -20.86
N GLY A 470 18.51 -28.44 -19.92
CA GLY A 470 19.59 -27.48 -20.15
C GLY A 470 20.93 -28.12 -20.54
N SER A 471 21.29 -29.26 -19.95
CA SER A 471 22.52 -30.00 -20.29
C SER A 471 22.46 -30.68 -21.67
N LEU A 472 21.25 -30.96 -22.16
CA LEU A 472 21.00 -31.44 -23.51
C LEU A 472 20.89 -30.32 -24.56
N GLY A 473 21.12 -29.07 -24.15
CA GLY A 473 21.10 -27.90 -25.04
C GLY A 473 19.70 -27.32 -25.29
N VAL A 474 18.70 -27.76 -24.54
CA VAL A 474 17.35 -27.17 -24.60
C VAL A 474 17.33 -25.92 -23.72
N ILE A 475 17.00 -24.78 -24.31
CA ILE A 475 16.81 -23.49 -23.61
C ILE A 475 15.34 -23.05 -23.68
N PRO A 476 14.88 -22.07 -22.87
CA PRO A 476 13.53 -21.54 -23.01
C PRO A 476 13.21 -21.14 -24.46
N GLU A 477 11.97 -21.41 -24.89
CA GLU A 477 11.45 -21.20 -26.24
C GLU A 477 12.04 -22.11 -27.34
N SER A 478 12.82 -23.14 -26.98
CA SER A 478 13.36 -24.11 -27.95
C SER A 478 12.26 -24.94 -28.63
N ILE A 479 12.53 -25.36 -29.88
CA ILE A 479 11.65 -26.27 -30.64
C ILE A 479 12.28 -27.67 -30.67
N ILE A 480 11.65 -28.62 -29.98
CA ILE A 480 12.01 -30.05 -29.99
C ILE A 480 11.19 -30.76 -31.07
N CYS A 481 11.87 -31.48 -31.95
CA CYS A 481 11.27 -32.31 -32.99
C CYS A 481 10.98 -33.72 -32.46
N LEU A 482 9.73 -34.15 -32.55
CA LEU A 482 9.28 -35.52 -32.24
C LEU A 482 9.06 -36.28 -33.54
N LYS A 483 9.77 -37.38 -33.72
CA LYS A 483 9.58 -38.35 -34.81
C LYS A 483 8.98 -39.63 -34.23
N ALA A 484 7.94 -40.16 -34.88
CA ALA A 484 7.33 -41.42 -34.49
C ALA A 484 8.00 -42.59 -35.22
N ASP A 485 8.25 -43.70 -34.52
CA ASP A 485 8.60 -44.96 -35.17
C ASP A 485 7.32 -45.62 -35.69
N GLU A 486 7.26 -45.86 -37.00
CA GLU A 486 6.14 -46.58 -37.61
C GLU A 486 6.43 -48.09 -37.62
N PRO A 487 5.48 -48.95 -37.21
CA PRO A 487 5.64 -50.38 -37.34
C PRO A 487 5.73 -50.75 -38.82
N ILE A 488 6.75 -51.51 -39.21
CA ILE A 488 6.81 -52.16 -40.52
C ILE A 488 5.80 -53.31 -40.49
N ALA A 489 4.53 -53.02 -40.77
CA ALA A 489 3.51 -54.01 -41.00
C ALA A 489 3.14 -54.01 -42.48
N ASP A 490 3.76 -54.92 -43.25
CA ASP A 490 3.10 -55.47 -44.43
C ASP A 490 1.81 -56.11 -43.94
N TYR A 491 0.64 -55.50 -44.17
CA TYR A 491 -0.62 -56.18 -44.50
C TYR A 491 -1.70 -55.14 -44.83
N ALA A 492 -2.36 -55.36 -45.95
CA ALA A 492 -3.45 -54.55 -46.48
C ALA A 492 -4.72 -54.65 -45.62
N ALA A 493 -5.52 -53.58 -45.66
CA ALA A 493 -6.87 -53.40 -45.13
C ALA A 493 -6.99 -53.00 -43.65
N MET A 494 -7.18 -51.70 -43.41
CA MET A 494 -8.42 -51.11 -42.90
C MET A 494 -8.30 -49.59 -43.03
N ASP A 495 -9.17 -49.01 -43.86
CA ASP A 495 -9.42 -47.57 -43.89
C ASP A 495 -10.14 -47.20 -42.60
N ASP A 496 -9.56 -46.29 -41.81
CA ASP A 496 -10.33 -45.31 -41.04
C ASP A 496 -9.51 -44.03 -40.88
N VAL A 497 -10.19 -42.92 -41.13
CA VAL A 497 -9.65 -41.58 -41.36
C VAL A 497 -8.94 -41.02 -40.13
N TYR A 498 -7.63 -40.81 -40.22
CA TYR A 498 -6.90 -39.86 -39.35
C TYR A 498 -6.30 -38.73 -40.20
N GLN A 499 -7.02 -37.60 -40.27
CA GLN A 499 -6.45 -36.33 -40.72
C GLN A 499 -5.52 -35.77 -39.62
N GLY A 500 -4.24 -36.13 -39.67
CA GLY A 500 -3.21 -35.57 -38.82
C GLY A 500 -2.80 -34.15 -39.27
N LYS A 501 -3.34 -33.12 -38.61
CA LYS A 501 -2.84 -31.74 -38.71
C LYS A 501 -1.41 -31.69 -38.15
N CYS A 502 -0.50 -30.96 -38.81
CA CYS A 502 0.79 -30.57 -38.24
C CYS A 502 0.52 -29.67 -37.02
N CYS A 503 0.46 -30.25 -35.82
CA CYS A 503 0.25 -29.51 -34.59
C CYS A 503 1.59 -29.17 -33.95
N LEU A 504 1.94 -27.88 -33.94
CA LEU A 504 2.89 -27.33 -32.98
C LEU A 504 2.12 -27.18 -31.65
N ARG A 505 2.59 -27.77 -30.56
CA ARG A 505 1.94 -27.64 -29.24
C ARG A 505 2.91 -27.10 -28.20
N LEU A 506 2.38 -26.22 -27.36
CA LEU A 506 3.08 -25.52 -26.29
C LEU A 506 3.05 -26.40 -25.03
N LEU A 507 4.21 -26.71 -24.48
CA LEU A 507 4.33 -27.44 -23.22
C LEU A 507 5.07 -26.57 -22.20
N LYS A 508 4.42 -26.30 -21.07
CA LYS A 508 5.02 -25.65 -19.90
C LYS A 508 5.45 -26.74 -18.91
N PHE A 509 6.71 -26.73 -18.47
CA PHE A 509 7.23 -27.66 -17.47
C PHE A 509 7.53 -26.94 -16.15
N SER A 510 7.05 -27.49 -15.04
CA SER A 510 7.21 -26.91 -13.69
C SER A 510 7.86 -27.90 -12.71
N LYS A 511 9.20 -27.95 -12.62
CA LYS A 511 9.96 -28.50 -11.47
C LYS A 511 11.39 -27.94 -11.42
N ARG A 512 11.89 -27.64 -10.20
CA ARG A 512 13.30 -27.27 -9.93
C ARG A 512 14.23 -28.32 -10.56
N SER A 513 14.86 -27.96 -11.68
CA SER A 513 15.50 -28.84 -12.68
C SER A 513 14.49 -29.79 -13.36
N VAL A 514 14.36 -29.67 -14.68
CA VAL A 514 13.56 -30.58 -15.51
C VAL A 514 14.51 -31.65 -16.05
N PRO A 515 14.62 -32.84 -15.42
CA PRO A 515 15.35 -33.97 -16.02
C PRO A 515 14.68 -34.37 -17.34
N PHE A 516 15.47 -34.80 -18.33
CA PHE A 516 15.00 -35.28 -19.64
C PHE A 516 14.04 -36.46 -19.52
N SER A 517 14.18 -37.23 -18.42
CA SER A 517 13.18 -38.18 -17.97
C SER A 517 11.76 -37.59 -17.92
N ILE A 518 11.50 -36.30 -17.73
CA ILE A 518 10.10 -35.83 -17.77
C ILE A 518 9.50 -35.96 -19.19
N ILE A 519 10.32 -36.00 -20.24
CA ILE A 519 9.89 -36.29 -21.61
C ILE A 519 9.93 -37.81 -21.92
N TYR A 520 10.82 -38.60 -21.30
CA TYR A 520 10.94 -40.06 -21.52
C TYR A 520 10.23 -40.97 -20.47
N PHE A 521 10.28 -40.63 -19.17
CA PHE A 521 9.74 -41.34 -17.98
C PHE A 521 8.25 -41.19 -17.70
N CYS A 522 7.49 -40.65 -18.63
CA CYS A 522 6.05 -40.72 -18.58
C CYS A 522 5.50 -42.14 -18.91
N THR A 523 6.37 -43.14 -19.02
CA THR A 523 6.04 -44.57 -19.23
C THR A 523 6.49 -45.54 -18.14
N PHE A 524 7.15 -45.13 -17.05
CA PHE A 524 7.83 -46.12 -16.18
C PHE A 524 7.34 -46.28 -14.74
N PHE A 525 6.37 -45.52 -14.23
CA PHE A 525 5.95 -45.66 -12.81
C PHE A 525 4.46 -45.97 -12.65
N PHE A 526 4.05 -47.16 -13.05
CA PHE A 526 2.96 -47.90 -12.38
C PHE A 526 3.07 -49.41 -12.70
N LEU A 527 4.19 -50.03 -12.36
CA LEU A 527 4.34 -51.50 -12.41
C LEU A 527 5.42 -51.95 -11.43
N SER A 528 5.19 -51.78 -10.12
CA SER A 528 5.56 -52.72 -9.04
C SER A 528 5.47 -52.06 -7.66
N PHE A 529 4.83 -52.76 -6.72
CA PHE A 529 4.58 -52.49 -5.30
C PHE A 529 3.37 -51.60 -4.94
N PHE A 530 2.29 -52.33 -4.59
CA PHE A 530 1.11 -52.04 -3.76
C PHE A 530 0.48 -50.64 -3.78
#